data_AF-A0A328CW13-F1
#
_entry.id   AF-A0A328CW13-F1
#
_cell.length_a   1.000
_cell.length_b   1.000
_cell.length_c   1.000
_cell.angle_alpha   90.00
_cell.angle_beta   90.00
_cell.angle_gamma   90.00
#
_symmetry.space_group_name_H-M   'P 1'
#
loop_
_entity.id
_entity.type
_entity.pdbx_description
1 polymer ?
#
loop_
_entity_poly.entity_id
_entity_poly.type
_entity_poly.pdbx_seq_one_letter_code
_entity_poly.pdbx_strand_id
1 'polypeptide(L)'
;MAGHTTITFSSATNSLLFPVHISASPLPSSFLGVSLKVNPTVKSLALRAASASKPLTVVAAAKKAVALLKGASKVEGVVTLTQDEDGPTTVNVRVTGLSPGRHGFHLHEYGDTTNGCISTGAHFNPNNVTHGAPEDEVRHAGDLGNILANAEGVAEATIVDHQIPLSGPNSVVGRALVVHELEDDLGKGGHELSLTTGNAGGRLACGKEIISIIYWRNTYTYFLVLKCLSFKVCALIFRRQ
;
A
#
# COMPACT_ATOMS: atom_id res chain seq x y z
N MET A 1 -20.74 -57.80 16.05
CA MET A 1 -21.46 -56.85 15.17
C MET A 1 -20.69 -55.54 15.22
N ALA A 2 -19.57 -55.42 14.51
CA ALA A 2 -19.41 -55.15 13.07
C ALA A 2 -19.72 -53.67 12.72
N GLY A 3 -18.69 -52.96 12.23
CA GLY A 3 -18.85 -51.73 11.43
C GLY A 3 -17.99 -50.52 11.80
N HIS A 4 -16.66 -50.61 11.72
CA HIS A 4 -15.80 -49.43 11.49
C HIS A 4 -15.66 -49.22 9.98
N THR A 5 -15.81 -47.98 9.50
CA THR A 5 -15.56 -47.61 8.10
C THR A 5 -14.55 -46.49 8.04
N THR A 6 -13.35 -46.84 7.58
CA THR A 6 -12.24 -45.96 7.22
C THR A 6 -12.40 -45.59 5.75
N ILE A 7 -12.34 -44.29 5.41
CA ILE A 7 -12.29 -43.84 4.01
C ILE A 7 -10.90 -43.25 3.74
N THR A 8 -10.11 -44.01 2.98
CA THR A 8 -8.87 -43.60 2.31
C THR A 8 -9.19 -42.97 0.95
N PHE A 9 -8.51 -41.88 0.58
CA PHE A 9 -8.43 -41.40 -0.80
C PHE A 9 -7.00 -41.53 -1.32
N SER A 10 -6.85 -42.29 -2.41
CA SER A 10 -5.62 -42.52 -3.16
C SER A 10 -5.52 -41.53 -4.33
N SER A 11 -4.29 -41.09 -4.63
CA SER A 11 -3.97 -40.36 -5.84
C SER A 11 -4.11 -41.22 -7.09
N ALA A 12 -4.55 -40.63 -8.20
CA ALA A 12 -4.27 -41.14 -9.54
C ALA A 12 -4.10 -39.97 -10.51
N THR A 13 -2.91 -39.90 -11.09
CA THR A 13 -2.53 -39.12 -12.26
C THR A 13 -3.33 -39.55 -13.48
N ASN A 14 -3.82 -38.61 -14.29
CA ASN A 14 -4.28 -38.92 -15.64
C ASN A 14 -3.84 -37.84 -16.62
N SER A 15 -2.79 -38.17 -17.36
CA SER A 15 -2.27 -37.48 -18.53
C SER A 15 -3.13 -37.83 -19.74
N LEU A 16 -3.83 -36.83 -20.31
CA LEU A 16 -4.52 -36.95 -21.59
C LEU A 16 -3.67 -36.28 -22.68
N LEU A 17 -3.03 -37.12 -23.49
CA LEU A 17 -2.38 -36.78 -24.75
C LEU A 17 -3.46 -36.77 -25.85
N PHE A 18 -3.66 -35.61 -26.50
CA PHE A 18 -4.37 -35.52 -27.77
C PHE A 18 -3.36 -35.26 -28.89
N PRO A 19 -3.38 -36.03 -30.00
CA PRO A 19 -2.55 -35.75 -31.16
C PRO A 19 -3.24 -34.68 -32.03
N VAL A 20 -2.62 -33.52 -32.20
CA VAL A 20 -3.00 -32.55 -33.24
C VAL A 20 -2.09 -32.76 -34.44
N HIS A 21 -2.66 -33.29 -35.52
CA HIS A 21 -2.06 -33.33 -36.84
C HIS A 21 -2.08 -31.91 -37.43
N ILE A 22 -0.91 -31.30 -37.65
CA ILE A 22 -0.77 -30.09 -38.48
C ILE A 22 -0.22 -30.53 -39.84
N SER A 23 -1.08 -30.54 -40.84
CA SER A 23 -0.72 -30.64 -42.26
C SER A 23 -0.33 -29.24 -42.75
N ALA A 24 0.94 -29.04 -43.10
CA ALA A 24 1.40 -27.83 -43.76
C ALA A 24 1.46 -28.06 -45.28
N SER A 25 0.58 -27.41 -46.02
CA SER A 25 0.63 -27.32 -47.49
C SER A 25 1.29 -26.00 -47.89
N PRO A 26 2.29 -25.98 -48.79
CA PRO A 26 2.86 -24.73 -49.28
C PRO A 26 2.03 -24.16 -50.44
N LEU A 27 1.58 -22.92 -50.32
CA LEU A 27 1.03 -22.14 -51.44
C LEU A 27 2.16 -21.31 -52.09
N PRO A 28 2.25 -21.25 -53.43
CA PRO A 28 3.20 -20.39 -54.11
C PRO A 28 2.62 -18.97 -54.29
N SER A 29 3.30 -17.94 -53.78
CA SER A 29 2.99 -16.55 -54.10
C SER A 29 3.86 -16.05 -55.26
N SER A 30 3.23 -15.79 -56.40
CA SER A 30 3.83 -15.09 -57.53
C SER A 30 3.72 -13.58 -57.33
N PHE A 31 4.83 -12.91 -57.00
CA PHE A 31 4.91 -11.46 -57.08
C PHE A 31 5.66 -11.07 -58.36
N LEU A 32 4.96 -10.43 -59.30
CA LEU A 32 5.57 -9.72 -60.42
C LEU A 32 6.14 -8.40 -59.90
N GLY A 33 7.47 -8.24 -59.97
CA GLY A 33 8.15 -6.98 -59.67
C GLY A 33 7.98 -5.97 -60.80
N VAL A 34 7.43 -4.79 -60.48
CA VAL A 34 7.51 -3.60 -61.32
C VAL A 34 8.59 -2.69 -60.74
N SER A 35 9.63 -2.42 -61.53
CA SER A 35 10.73 -1.53 -61.15
C SER A 35 10.33 -0.06 -61.42
N LEU A 36 10.10 0.70 -60.36
CA LEU A 36 9.93 2.16 -60.43
C LEU A 36 11.30 2.82 -60.33
N LYS A 37 11.76 3.42 -61.44
CA LYS A 37 12.94 4.30 -61.46
C LYS A 37 12.62 5.59 -60.70
N VAL A 38 13.13 5.71 -59.47
CA VAL A 38 13.10 6.95 -58.70
C VAL A 38 14.36 7.77 -59.02
N ASN A 39 14.17 8.99 -59.49
CA ASN A 39 15.23 9.92 -59.88
C ASN A 39 15.82 10.59 -58.61
N PRO A 40 17.14 10.55 -58.36
CA PRO A 40 17.69 11.07 -57.12
C PRO A 40 17.94 12.58 -57.25
N THR A 41 16.97 13.40 -56.84
CA THR A 41 17.25 14.81 -56.55
C THR A 41 17.58 14.93 -55.06
N VAL A 42 18.86 14.75 -54.73
CA VAL A 42 19.35 14.89 -53.36
C VAL A 42 19.38 16.37 -53.00
N LYS A 43 18.29 16.89 -52.43
CA LYS A 43 18.33 18.17 -51.71
C LYS A 43 18.97 17.91 -50.35
N SER A 44 20.18 18.40 -50.16
CA SER A 44 20.87 18.44 -48.87
C SER A 44 20.00 19.22 -47.87
N LEU A 45 19.28 18.51 -46.99
CA LEU A 45 18.75 19.08 -45.77
C LEU A 45 19.88 19.05 -44.74
N ALA A 46 20.36 20.23 -44.35
CA ALA A 46 21.27 20.37 -43.24
C ALA A 46 20.61 19.81 -41.96
N LEU A 47 21.20 18.74 -41.42
CA LEU A 47 20.79 18.16 -40.15
C LEU A 47 21.13 19.18 -39.05
N ARG A 48 20.14 19.91 -38.54
CA ARG A 48 20.32 20.72 -37.34
C ARG A 48 20.78 19.80 -36.21
N ALA A 49 21.95 20.06 -35.65
CA ALA A 49 22.44 19.36 -34.47
C ALA A 49 21.38 19.44 -33.36
N ALA A 50 20.89 18.28 -32.93
CA ALA A 50 20.03 18.20 -31.76
C ALA A 50 20.81 18.73 -30.56
N SER A 51 20.29 19.78 -29.92
CA SER A 51 20.82 20.26 -28.64
C SER A 51 20.83 19.10 -27.65
N ALA A 52 21.99 18.79 -27.08
CA ALA A 52 22.12 17.78 -26.04
C ALA A 52 21.13 18.10 -24.90
N SER A 53 20.17 17.20 -24.66
CA SER A 53 19.28 17.30 -23.52
C SER A 53 20.11 17.18 -22.25
N LYS A 54 20.03 18.20 -21.37
CA LYS A 54 20.58 18.09 -20.02
C LYS A 54 19.94 16.86 -19.35
N PRO A 55 20.72 15.98 -18.70
CA PRO A 55 20.15 14.85 -18.01
C PRO A 55 19.21 15.37 -16.91
N LEU A 56 17.95 14.95 -16.96
CA LEU A 56 17.00 15.20 -15.90
C LEU A 56 17.40 14.32 -14.71
N THR A 57 17.98 14.94 -13.68
CA THR A 57 18.19 14.26 -12.40
C THR A 57 16.84 14.09 -11.73
N VAL A 58 16.29 12.88 -11.77
CA VAL A 58 15.15 12.50 -10.93
C VAL A 58 15.67 12.35 -9.51
N VAL A 59 15.61 13.43 -8.74
CA VAL A 59 15.85 13.34 -7.29
C VAL A 59 14.68 12.56 -6.72
N ALA A 60 14.95 11.40 -6.11
CA ALA A 60 13.93 10.61 -5.43
C ALA A 60 13.22 11.51 -4.42
N ALA A 61 11.95 11.83 -4.71
CA ALA A 61 11.17 12.70 -3.87
C ALA A 61 10.64 11.90 -2.68
N ALA A 62 10.74 12.48 -1.47
CA ALA A 62 10.13 11.94 -0.27
C ALA A 62 8.65 11.57 -0.54
N LYS A 63 8.30 10.31 -0.29
CA LYS A 63 6.93 9.82 -0.38
C LYS A 63 6.19 10.32 0.85
N LYS A 64 5.01 10.90 0.67
CA LYS A 64 4.14 11.31 1.78
C LYS A 64 2.79 10.66 1.65
N ALA A 65 2.14 10.40 2.77
CA ALA A 65 0.74 10.00 2.80
C ALA A 65 0.03 10.53 4.03
N VAL A 66 -1.29 10.59 4.00
CA VAL A 66 -2.11 11.09 5.11
C VAL A 66 -3.30 10.16 5.33
N ALA A 67 -3.66 9.93 6.59
CA ALA A 67 -4.90 9.29 7.00
C ALA A 67 -5.65 10.21 7.98
N LEU A 68 -6.94 10.38 7.74
CA LEU A 68 -7.84 11.10 8.66
C LEU A 68 -8.64 10.07 9.45
N LEU A 69 -8.38 9.96 10.75
CA LEU A 69 -9.05 9.02 11.62
C LEU A 69 -10.41 9.59 12.03
N LYS A 70 -11.48 8.82 11.81
CA LYS A 70 -12.81 9.10 12.33
C LYS A 70 -13.46 7.81 12.82
N GLY A 71 -14.24 7.91 13.89
CA GLY A 71 -15.02 6.80 14.44
C GLY A 71 -16.47 7.18 14.70
N ALA A 72 -17.26 6.22 15.18
CA ALA A 72 -18.62 6.48 15.67
C ALA A 72 -18.63 7.24 17.01
N SER A 73 -17.47 7.34 17.66
CA SER A 73 -17.21 8.08 18.89
C SER A 73 -16.84 9.56 18.61
N LYS A 74 -16.48 10.32 19.65
CA LYS A 74 -15.91 11.68 19.53
C LYS A 74 -14.41 11.66 19.14
N VAL A 75 -13.84 10.49 18.86
CA VAL A 75 -12.41 10.33 18.57
C VAL A 75 -12.15 10.70 17.11
N GLU A 76 -11.24 11.64 16.91
CA GLU A 76 -10.79 12.08 15.60
C GLU A 76 -9.28 12.29 15.59
N GLY A 77 -8.66 12.18 14.42
CA GLY A 77 -7.22 12.38 14.33
C GLY A 77 -6.70 12.56 12.92
N VAL A 78 -5.46 12.99 12.83
CA VAL A 78 -4.71 13.11 11.58
C VAL A 78 -3.39 12.39 11.76
N VAL A 79 -3.06 11.54 10.79
CA VAL A 79 -1.78 10.82 10.75
C VAL A 79 -1.09 11.13 9.44
N THR A 80 0.17 11.56 9.51
CA THR A 80 0.99 11.79 8.32
C THR A 80 2.13 10.80 8.29
N LEU A 81 2.33 10.14 7.15
CA LEU A 81 3.41 9.20 6.91
C LEU A 81 4.39 9.84 5.92
N THR A 82 5.68 9.72 6.20
CA THR A 82 6.76 10.19 5.32
C THR A 82 7.84 9.13 5.21
N GLN A 83 8.24 8.82 3.98
CA GLN A 83 9.30 7.87 3.68
C GLN A 83 10.27 8.49 2.67
N ASP A 84 11.53 8.60 3.06
CA ASP A 84 12.60 9.01 2.15
C ASP A 84 13.12 7.78 1.41
N GLU A 85 13.14 7.87 0.07
CA GLU A 85 13.52 6.76 -0.81
C GLU A 85 12.81 5.46 -0.42
N ASP A 86 13.56 4.39 -0.16
CA ASP A 86 13.05 3.10 0.35
C ASP A 86 13.48 2.86 1.81
N GLY A 87 13.75 3.95 2.55
CA GLY A 87 14.11 3.93 3.96
C GLY A 87 12.91 3.71 4.90
N PRO A 88 13.09 3.96 6.20
CA PRO A 88 12.04 3.81 7.20
C PRO A 88 10.90 4.82 6.97
N THR A 89 9.68 4.42 7.32
CA THR A 89 8.52 5.32 7.31
C THR A 89 8.39 5.99 8.67
N THR A 90 8.42 7.31 8.70
CA THR A 90 8.07 8.11 9.88
C THR A 90 6.56 8.38 9.88
N VAL A 91 5.91 8.14 11.01
CA VAL A 91 4.47 8.30 11.24
C VAL A 91 4.28 9.34 12.34
N ASN A 92 3.73 10.50 11.99
CA ASN A 92 3.33 11.52 12.96
C ASN A 92 1.83 11.43 13.20
N VAL A 93 1.46 11.18 14.45
CA VAL A 93 0.10 10.91 14.89
C VAL A 93 -0.37 12.06 15.76
N ARG A 94 -1.58 12.56 15.51
CA ARG A 94 -2.32 13.41 16.43
C ARG A 94 -3.77 12.95 16.51
N VAL A 95 -4.21 12.53 17.69
CA VAL A 95 -5.58 12.05 17.95
C VAL A 95 -6.15 12.80 19.15
N THR A 96 -7.43 13.15 19.09
CA THR A 96 -8.15 13.85 20.15
C THR A 96 -9.44 13.12 20.52
N GLY A 97 -9.93 13.36 21.73
CA GLY A 97 -11.18 12.75 22.24
C GLY A 97 -11.00 11.35 22.82
N LEU A 98 -9.75 10.94 23.07
CA LEU A 98 -9.41 9.69 23.75
C LEU A 98 -9.63 9.80 25.26
N SER A 99 -9.78 8.67 25.94
CA SER A 99 -9.56 8.62 27.38
C SER A 99 -8.07 8.84 27.70
N PRO A 100 -7.71 9.45 28.85
CA PRO A 100 -6.32 9.50 29.26
C PRO A 100 -5.72 8.10 29.43
N GLY A 101 -4.50 7.88 28.93
CA GLY A 101 -3.82 6.58 29.00
C GLY A 101 -3.31 6.07 27.66
N ARG A 102 -2.87 4.81 27.65
CA ARG A 102 -2.32 4.15 26.47
C ARG A 102 -3.43 3.56 25.61
N HIS A 103 -3.26 3.69 24.30
CA HIS A 103 -4.17 3.16 23.30
C HIS A 103 -3.36 2.42 22.24
N GLY A 104 -3.74 1.17 21.94
CA GLY A 104 -3.16 0.42 20.84
C GLY A 104 -3.34 1.13 19.50
N PHE A 105 -2.31 1.13 18.67
CA PHE A 105 -2.31 1.86 17.41
C PHE A 105 -1.76 0.96 16.30
N HIS A 106 -2.62 0.60 15.36
CA HIS A 106 -2.35 -0.46 14.40
C HIS A 106 -2.69 -0.05 12.98
N LEU A 107 -1.87 -0.52 12.04
CA LEU A 107 -2.26 -0.58 10.64
C LEU A 107 -3.03 -1.87 10.38
N HIS A 108 -4.23 -1.74 9.85
CA HIS A 108 -5.10 -2.84 9.48
C HIS A 108 -5.00 -3.18 7.99
N GLU A 109 -5.36 -4.41 7.64
CA GLU A 109 -5.16 -4.96 6.31
C GLU A 109 -5.92 -4.19 5.22
N TYR A 110 -7.17 -3.82 5.47
CA TYR A 110 -8.03 -3.19 4.48
C TYR A 110 -8.30 -1.72 4.80
N GLY A 111 -8.34 -0.88 3.76
CA GLY A 111 -8.87 0.49 3.83
C GLY A 111 -10.40 0.56 3.82
N ASP A 112 -11.09 -0.54 4.10
CA ASP A 112 -12.55 -0.62 4.04
C ASP A 112 -13.19 -0.13 5.33
N THR A 113 -14.00 0.92 5.21
CA THR A 113 -14.74 1.56 6.32
C THR A 113 -16.25 1.50 6.11
N THR A 114 -16.73 0.65 5.18
CA THR A 114 -18.16 0.51 4.86
C THR A 114 -18.99 0.01 6.04
N ASN A 115 -18.39 -0.78 6.93
CA ASN A 115 -18.99 -1.21 8.20
C ASN A 115 -18.21 -0.63 9.40
N GLY A 116 -17.90 0.67 9.32
CA GLY A 116 -17.07 1.35 10.30
C GLY A 116 -15.67 0.74 10.38
N CYS A 117 -15.06 0.78 11.56
CA CYS A 117 -13.70 0.26 11.72
C CYS A 117 -13.62 -1.27 11.76
N ILE A 118 -14.75 -1.98 11.78
CA ILE A 118 -14.77 -3.45 11.78
C ILE A 118 -14.35 -3.99 10.41
N SER A 119 -14.77 -3.35 9.32
CA SER A 119 -14.44 -3.78 7.95
C SER A 119 -12.98 -3.61 7.57
N THR A 120 -12.14 -2.96 8.40
CA THR A 120 -10.70 -2.82 8.12
C THR A 120 -9.94 -4.16 8.24
N GLY A 121 -10.57 -5.21 8.75
CA GLY A 121 -9.98 -6.55 8.85
C GLY A 121 -9.02 -6.69 10.04
N ALA A 122 -8.09 -7.65 9.97
CA ALA A 122 -7.06 -7.88 10.98
C ALA A 122 -5.91 -6.85 10.87
N HIS A 123 -4.91 -6.96 11.74
CA HIS A 123 -3.67 -6.20 11.59
C HIS A 123 -2.99 -6.57 10.27
N PHE A 124 -2.30 -5.62 9.65
CA PHE A 124 -1.55 -5.89 8.43
C PHE A 124 -0.38 -6.85 8.72
N ASN A 125 -0.48 -8.08 8.22
CA ASN A 125 0.46 -9.16 8.52
C ASN A 125 0.90 -9.91 7.25
N PRO A 126 1.72 -9.29 6.38
CA PRO A 126 2.15 -9.93 5.13
C PRO A 126 3.06 -11.14 5.36
N ASN A 127 3.67 -11.26 6.54
CA ASN A 127 4.62 -12.34 6.88
C ASN A 127 3.97 -13.48 7.66
N ASN A 128 2.67 -13.38 7.98
CA ASN A 128 1.90 -14.38 8.72
C ASN A 128 2.56 -14.83 10.04
N VAL A 129 3.03 -13.85 10.82
CA VAL A 129 3.64 -14.06 12.15
C VAL A 129 2.66 -13.68 13.26
N THR A 130 3.02 -13.89 14.53
CA THR A 130 2.21 -13.45 15.67
C THR A 130 2.36 -11.95 15.93
N HIS A 131 1.42 -11.38 16.67
CA HIS A 131 1.48 -10.00 17.16
C HIS A 131 2.66 -9.79 18.12
N GLY A 132 3.21 -8.58 18.16
CA GLY A 132 4.32 -8.21 19.05
C GLY A 132 4.55 -6.69 19.14
N ALA A 133 5.53 -6.27 19.95
CA ALA A 133 5.92 -4.86 20.06
C ALA A 133 6.65 -4.37 18.79
N PRO A 134 6.65 -3.05 18.47
CA PRO A 134 7.36 -2.51 17.29
C PRO A 134 8.85 -2.88 17.20
N GLU A 135 9.50 -3.03 18.35
CA GLU A 135 10.90 -3.42 18.51
C GLU A 135 11.16 -4.93 18.43
N ASP A 136 10.12 -5.76 18.49
CA ASP A 136 10.27 -7.21 18.43
C ASP A 136 10.52 -7.67 16.98
N GLU A 137 11.38 -8.68 16.79
CA GLU A 137 11.63 -9.27 15.47
C GLU A 137 10.39 -10.01 14.92
N VAL A 138 9.62 -10.63 15.82
CA VAL A 138 8.39 -11.34 15.51
C VAL A 138 7.21 -10.46 15.90
N ARG A 139 6.60 -9.83 14.89
CA ARG A 139 5.42 -8.97 15.02
C ARG A 139 4.70 -8.84 13.70
N HIS A 140 3.42 -8.48 13.70
CA HIS A 140 2.79 -8.04 12.46
C HIS A 140 3.46 -6.76 11.96
N ALA A 141 3.50 -6.59 10.63
CA ALA A 141 4.01 -5.36 10.04
C ALA A 141 3.21 -4.12 10.48
N GLY A 142 1.91 -4.30 10.73
CA GLY A 142 1.02 -3.25 11.21
C GLY A 142 1.04 -2.97 12.71
N ASP A 143 1.84 -3.68 13.49
CA ASP A 143 1.95 -3.46 14.95
C ASP A 143 2.84 -2.23 15.22
N LEU A 144 2.21 -1.08 15.54
CA LEU A 144 2.92 0.18 15.85
C LEU A 144 2.92 0.50 17.36
N GLY A 145 2.43 -0.42 18.19
CA GLY A 145 2.42 -0.34 19.64
C GLY A 145 1.37 0.63 20.18
N ASN A 146 1.73 1.41 21.20
CA ASN A 146 0.80 2.28 21.91
C ASN A 146 1.09 3.77 21.66
N ILE A 147 0.02 4.57 21.55
CA ILE A 147 0.07 6.03 21.68
C ILE A 147 -0.47 6.45 23.05
N LEU A 148 0.09 7.52 23.64
CA LEU A 148 -0.29 7.99 24.97
C LEU A 148 -1.14 9.25 24.89
N ALA A 149 -2.39 9.16 25.33
CA ALA A 149 -3.28 10.30 25.48
C ALA A 149 -3.08 10.99 26.85
N ASN A 150 -2.98 12.31 26.83
CA ASN A 150 -2.87 13.15 28.02
C ASN A 150 -4.22 13.30 28.75
N ALA A 151 -4.25 14.10 29.83
CA ALA A 151 -5.45 14.34 30.64
C ALA A 151 -6.59 15.00 29.85
N GLU A 152 -6.26 15.74 28.79
CA GLU A 152 -7.20 16.38 27.87
C GLU A 152 -7.70 15.44 26.75
N GLY A 153 -7.25 14.18 26.74
CA GLY A 153 -7.63 13.19 25.73
C GLY A 153 -6.95 13.39 24.38
N VAL A 154 -5.77 14.02 24.38
CA VAL A 154 -4.95 14.28 23.18
C VAL A 154 -3.71 13.37 23.21
N ALA A 155 -3.51 12.61 22.14
CA ALA A 155 -2.31 11.82 21.90
C ALA A 155 -1.52 12.40 20.72
N GLU A 156 -0.25 12.72 20.96
CA GLU A 156 0.71 13.13 19.92
C GLU A 156 1.93 12.21 19.97
N ALA A 157 2.28 11.59 18.85
CA ALA A 157 3.38 10.64 18.77
C ALA A 157 4.10 10.71 17.43
N THR A 158 5.41 10.42 17.46
CA THR A 158 6.24 10.19 16.27
C THR A 158 6.81 8.78 16.36
N ILE A 159 6.45 7.95 15.38
CA ILE A 159 6.87 6.55 15.28
C ILE A 159 7.74 6.41 14.03
N VAL A 160 8.82 5.63 14.08
CA VAL A 160 9.65 5.31 12.92
C VAL A 160 9.65 3.80 12.76
N ASP A 161 9.18 3.31 11.60
CA ASP A 161 8.96 1.89 11.37
C ASP A 161 9.51 1.43 10.02
N HIS A 162 10.06 0.21 9.99
CA HIS A 162 10.75 -0.37 8.83
C HIS A 162 9.89 -1.37 8.03
N GLN A 163 8.70 -1.71 8.51
CA GLN A 163 7.83 -2.75 7.92
C GLN A 163 6.58 -2.17 7.21
N ILE A 164 6.37 -0.86 7.25
CA ILE A 164 5.23 -0.16 6.62
C ILE A 164 5.65 0.79 5.48
N PRO A 165 6.18 0.27 4.36
CA PRO A 165 6.62 1.11 3.24
C PRO A 165 5.45 1.80 2.53
N LEU A 166 5.71 2.96 1.91
CA LEU A 166 4.70 3.68 1.11
C LEU A 166 4.65 3.22 -0.35
N SER A 167 5.46 2.24 -0.75
CA SER A 167 5.53 1.69 -2.11
C SER A 167 5.92 0.21 -2.09
N GLY A 168 5.83 -0.44 -3.26
CA GLY A 168 6.17 -1.85 -3.40
C GLY A 168 5.04 -2.81 -2.97
N PRO A 169 5.32 -4.12 -2.90
CA PRO A 169 4.29 -5.15 -2.67
C PRO A 169 3.62 -5.03 -1.30
N ASN A 170 4.36 -4.58 -0.29
CA ASN A 170 3.85 -4.39 1.08
C ASN A 170 3.43 -2.94 1.35
N SER A 171 3.14 -2.16 0.29
CA SER A 171 2.72 -0.76 0.47
C SER A 171 1.50 -0.66 1.38
N VAL A 172 1.54 0.34 2.26
CA VAL A 172 0.45 0.66 3.19
C VAL A 172 -0.54 1.69 2.62
N VAL A 173 -0.24 2.25 1.44
CA VAL A 173 -1.16 3.13 0.71
C VAL A 173 -2.45 2.36 0.41
N GLY A 174 -3.60 2.95 0.74
CA GLY A 174 -4.91 2.31 0.61
C GLY A 174 -5.32 1.38 1.75
N ARG A 175 -4.47 1.19 2.78
CA ARG A 175 -4.83 0.51 4.03
C ARG A 175 -5.36 1.51 5.06
N ALA A 176 -5.79 1.01 6.23
CA ALA A 176 -6.34 1.83 7.31
C ALA A 176 -5.45 1.83 8.55
N LEU A 177 -5.30 2.99 9.17
CA LEU A 177 -4.79 3.11 10.55
C LEU A 177 -5.97 3.09 11.51
N VAL A 178 -5.80 2.45 12.67
CA VAL A 178 -6.82 2.27 13.70
C VAL A 178 -6.22 2.58 15.07
N VAL A 179 -6.93 3.39 15.85
CA VAL A 179 -6.67 3.56 17.28
C VAL A 179 -7.69 2.72 18.06
N HIS A 180 -7.19 1.94 19.01
CA HIS A 180 -7.96 1.01 19.82
C HIS A 180 -8.32 1.60 21.18
N GLU A 181 -9.26 0.96 21.87
CA GLU A 181 -9.86 1.43 23.11
C GLU A 181 -8.95 1.28 24.32
N LEU A 182 -8.20 0.18 24.37
CA LEU A 182 -7.33 -0.17 25.49
C LEU A 182 -5.86 -0.14 25.08
N GLU A 183 -5.00 -0.28 26.09
CA GLU A 183 -3.59 -0.54 25.89
C GLU A 183 -3.39 -1.87 25.17
N ASP A 184 -2.53 -1.85 24.17
CA ASP A 184 -1.97 -3.04 23.54
C ASP A 184 -0.91 -3.66 24.47
N ASP A 185 -1.10 -4.93 24.83
CA ASP A 185 -0.20 -5.71 25.68
C ASP A 185 1.09 -6.20 24.98
N LEU A 186 1.24 -5.88 23.70
CA LEU A 186 2.41 -6.14 22.87
C LEU A 186 2.73 -7.64 22.71
N GLY A 187 1.71 -8.49 22.81
CA GLY A 187 1.86 -9.94 22.79
C GLY A 187 2.34 -10.54 24.11
N LYS A 188 2.46 -9.71 25.17
CA LYS A 188 3.12 -10.07 26.44
C LYS A 188 2.13 -10.18 27.61
N GLY A 189 0.83 -9.97 27.35
CA GLY A 189 -0.22 -9.98 28.38
C GLY A 189 -0.70 -11.36 28.84
N GLY A 190 -0.40 -12.44 28.11
CA GLY A 190 -0.82 -13.81 28.46
C GLY A 190 -2.32 -14.09 28.25
N HIS A 191 -3.05 -13.18 27.61
CA HIS A 191 -4.44 -13.38 27.19
C HIS A 191 -4.48 -14.15 25.85
N GLU A 192 -5.59 -14.84 25.54
CA GLU A 192 -5.74 -15.56 24.27
C GLU A 192 -5.63 -14.64 23.03
N LEU A 193 -5.98 -13.36 23.21
CA LEU A 193 -5.89 -12.34 22.17
C LEU A 193 -4.54 -11.61 22.14
N SER A 194 -3.64 -11.83 23.11
CA SER A 194 -2.34 -11.14 23.15
C SER A 194 -1.55 -11.38 21.86
N LEU A 195 -1.43 -12.63 21.42
CA LEU A 195 -0.67 -13.00 20.21
C LEU A 195 -1.38 -12.66 18.89
N THR A 196 -2.59 -12.09 18.92
CA THR A 196 -3.35 -11.74 17.71
C THR A 196 -3.66 -10.25 17.59
N THR A 197 -4.10 -9.60 18.66
CA THR A 197 -4.51 -8.18 18.64
C THR A 197 -3.90 -7.37 19.77
N GLY A 198 -3.01 -7.96 20.57
CA GLY A 198 -2.48 -7.31 21.75
C GLY A 198 -3.53 -7.05 22.82
N ASN A 199 -4.69 -7.70 22.72
CA ASN A 199 -5.83 -7.50 23.61
C ASN A 199 -6.30 -6.02 23.74
N ALA A 200 -6.10 -5.21 22.71
CA ALA A 200 -6.34 -3.75 22.75
C ALA A 200 -7.82 -3.31 22.73
N GLY A 201 -8.77 -4.25 22.77
CA GLY A 201 -10.20 -3.95 22.88
C GLY A 201 -10.85 -3.39 21.60
N GLY A 202 -11.79 -2.46 21.75
CA GLY A 202 -12.59 -1.91 20.66
C GLY A 202 -11.81 -1.00 19.70
N ARG A 203 -12.36 -0.75 18.51
CA ARG A 203 -11.76 0.14 17.48
C ARG A 203 -12.42 1.52 17.55
N LEU A 204 -11.75 2.48 18.18
CA LEU A 204 -12.35 3.79 18.48
C LEU A 204 -12.50 4.69 17.25
N ALA A 205 -11.46 4.74 16.41
CA ALA A 205 -11.45 5.51 15.17
C ALA A 205 -10.51 4.87 14.16
N CYS A 206 -10.83 5.03 12.87
CA CYS A 206 -10.04 4.51 11.78
C CYS A 206 -10.01 5.49 10.61
N GLY A 207 -8.91 5.46 9.86
CA GLY A 207 -8.74 6.30 8.68
C GLY A 207 -8.92 5.52 7.41
N LYS A 208 -9.92 5.90 6.61
CA LYS A 208 -10.05 5.44 5.24
C LYS A 208 -8.83 5.91 4.43
N GLU A 209 -8.30 5.00 3.61
CA GLU A 209 -7.32 5.25 2.54
C GLU A 209 -6.16 6.12 2.99
N ILE A 210 -5.04 5.53 3.40
CA ILE A 210 -3.77 6.23 3.40
C ILE A 210 -3.53 6.77 1.97
N ILE A 211 -3.79 8.05 1.75
CA ILE A 211 -3.72 8.69 0.43
C ILE A 211 -2.28 9.15 0.22
N SER A 212 -1.63 8.60 -0.79
CA SER A 212 -0.32 9.07 -1.19
C SER A 212 -0.41 10.47 -1.80
N ILE A 213 0.41 11.37 -1.27
CA ILE A 213 0.68 12.69 -1.82
C ILE A 213 1.96 12.57 -2.63
N ILE A 214 1.81 12.47 -3.95
CA ILE A 214 2.96 12.45 -4.87
C ILE A 214 3.34 13.90 -5.15
N TYR A 215 4.48 14.35 -4.64
CA TYR A 215 5.08 15.62 -5.05
C TYR A 215 5.89 15.39 -6.33
N TRP A 216 5.37 15.83 -7.47
CA TRP A 216 6.17 15.88 -8.69
C TRP A 216 7.06 17.13 -8.63
N ARG A 217 8.36 16.96 -8.37
CA ARG A 217 9.36 18.02 -8.53
C ARG A 217 9.70 18.14 -10.01
N ASN A 218 9.26 19.21 -10.64
CA ASN A 218 9.91 19.71 -11.85
C ASN A 218 10.35 21.15 -11.59
N THR A 219 11.43 21.56 -12.23
CA THR A 219 12.19 22.82 -12.00
C THR A 219 11.36 24.11 -12.03
N TYR A 220 10.06 24.05 -12.37
CA TYR A 220 9.19 25.21 -12.58
C TYR A 220 7.76 25.09 -12.00
N THR A 221 7.36 23.96 -11.38
CA THR A 221 5.97 23.77 -10.90
C THR A 221 5.83 22.66 -9.85
N TYR A 222 5.00 22.88 -8.81
CA TYR A 222 4.54 21.83 -7.88
C TYR A 222 3.17 21.33 -8.33
N PHE A 223 3.01 20.01 -8.52
CA PHE A 223 1.70 19.40 -8.74
C PHE A 223 1.28 18.60 -7.51
N LEU A 224 0.11 18.90 -6.94
CA LEU A 224 -0.55 18.02 -5.97
C LEU A 224 -1.47 17.08 -6.75
N VAL A 225 -1.01 15.85 -7.00
CA VAL A 225 -1.86 14.81 -7.59
C VAL A 225 -2.39 13.94 -6.46
N LEU A 226 -3.64 14.19 -6.04
CA LEU A 226 -4.38 13.28 -5.17
C LEU A 226 -4.83 12.10 -6.03
N LYS A 227 -4.16 10.94 -5.88
CA LYS A 227 -4.66 9.69 -6.47
C LYS A 227 -5.86 9.22 -5.64
N CYS A 228 -7.06 9.70 -5.97
CA CYS A 228 -8.29 9.05 -5.52
C CYS A 228 -8.45 7.73 -6.28
N LEU A 229 -8.66 6.62 -5.56
CA LEU A 229 -8.84 5.28 -6.13
C LEU A 229 -10.12 5.13 -6.98
N SER A 230 -10.93 6.18 -7.10
CA SER A 230 -12.15 6.21 -7.92
C SER A 230 -11.97 7.19 -9.08
N PHE A 231 -11.36 6.74 -10.18
CA PHE A 231 -11.33 7.26 -11.58
C PHE A 231 -11.49 8.77 -11.91
N LYS A 232 -11.43 9.68 -10.95
CA LYS A 232 -11.48 11.13 -11.11
C LYS A 232 -10.20 11.68 -10.50
N VAL A 233 -9.23 11.97 -11.38
CA VAL A 233 -8.05 12.75 -11.02
C VAL A 233 -8.55 14.13 -10.57
N CYS A 234 -8.60 14.39 -9.28
CA CYS A 234 -8.72 15.74 -8.76
C CYS A 234 -7.31 16.33 -8.69
N ALA A 235 -6.88 16.99 -9.77
CA ALA A 235 -5.70 17.82 -9.75
C ALA A 235 -6.05 19.16 -9.07
N LEU A 236 -5.52 19.43 -7.88
CA LEU A 236 -5.50 20.80 -7.36
C LEU A 236 -4.27 21.49 -7.97
N ILE A 237 -4.51 22.39 -8.93
CA ILE A 237 -3.47 23.21 -9.55
C ILE A 237 -3.25 24.44 -8.65
N PHE A 238 -2.13 24.48 -7.93
CA PHE A 238 -1.63 25.72 -7.33
C PHE A 238 -0.69 26.40 -8.34
N ARG A 239 -1.19 27.42 -9.05
CA ARG A 239 -0.32 28.41 -9.71
C ARG A 239 0.12 29.43 -8.66
N ARG A 240 1.43 29.66 -8.51
CA ARG A 240 1.92 30.85 -7.80
C ARG A 240 1.60 32.07 -8.66
N GLN A 241 1.03 33.12 -8.05
CA GLN A 241 1.14 34.48 -8.59
C GLN A 241 2.58 34.97 -8.46
#